data_AF-A0A0K2RJ15-F1
#
_entry.id   AF-A0A0K2RJ15-F1
#
_cell.length_a   1.000
_cell.length_b   1.000
_cell.length_c   1.000
_cell.angle_alpha   90.00
_cell.angle_beta   90.00
_cell.angle_gamma   90.00
#
_symmetry.space_group_name_H-M   'P 1'
#
loop_
_entity.id
_entity.type
_entity.pdbx_description
1 polymer ?
#
loop_
_entity_poly.entity_id
_entity_poly.type
_entity_poly.pdbx_seq_one_letter_code
_entity_poly.pdbx_strand_id
1 'polypeptide(L)'
;MSSTIGLSSYAFFWQLSDAVSAPLSIHNALACTADLGVELFQICDYAPLEHMSDDELAAVRSTADSLGITLELGTKGIRPEHLRKFLHIAGSLARSY
;
A
#
# COMPACT_ATOMS: atom_id res chain seq x y z
N MET A 1 11.78 -11.87 -19.79
CA MET A 1 11.15 -11.18 -18.64
C MET A 1 9.74 -10.81 -19.06
N SER A 2 8.73 -11.23 -18.32
CA SER A 2 7.39 -10.67 -18.48
C SER A 2 7.35 -9.33 -17.76
N SER A 3 6.71 -8.32 -18.34
CA SER A 3 6.47 -7.04 -17.66
C SER A 3 5.21 -7.17 -16.81
N THR A 4 5.31 -6.84 -15.53
CA THR A 4 4.15 -6.77 -14.62
C THR A 4 3.52 -5.38 -14.71
N ILE A 5 2.19 -5.31 -14.82
CA ILE A 5 1.42 -4.07 -14.70
C ILE A 5 0.93 -3.95 -13.26
N GLY A 6 1.06 -2.76 -12.68
CA GLY A 6 0.58 -2.47 -11.33
C GLY A 6 -0.27 -1.20 -11.28
N LEU A 7 -1.06 -1.07 -10.21
CA LEU A 7 -1.78 0.15 -9.88
C LEU A 7 -1.08 0.87 -8.73
N SER A 8 -1.00 2.19 -8.81
CA SER A 8 -0.47 3.01 -7.72
C SER A 8 -1.60 3.60 -6.88
N SER A 9 -1.30 3.91 -5.62
CA SER A 9 -2.13 4.76 -4.76
C SER A 9 -2.59 6.05 -5.46
N TYR A 10 -1.81 6.57 -6.41
CA TYR A 10 -2.19 7.71 -7.23
C TYR A 10 -3.40 7.48 -8.15
N ALA A 11 -3.67 6.24 -8.58
CA ALA A 11 -4.89 5.90 -9.32
C ALA A 11 -6.16 6.09 -8.47
N PHE A 12 -6.00 6.03 -7.13
CA PHE A 12 -7.07 6.20 -6.14
C PHE A 12 -6.95 7.52 -5.37
N PHE A 13 -6.13 8.48 -5.84
CA PHE A 13 -5.74 9.67 -5.08
C PHE A 13 -6.91 10.41 -4.41
N TRP A 14 -7.97 10.69 -5.16
CA TRP A 14 -9.16 11.37 -4.63
C TRP A 14 -10.01 10.48 -3.73
N GLN A 15 -10.12 9.19 -4.06
CA GLN A 15 -10.91 8.25 -3.28
C GLN A 15 -10.26 7.97 -1.92
N LEU A 16 -8.93 7.94 -1.84
CA LEU A 16 -8.17 7.75 -0.59
C LEU A 16 -8.09 9.01 0.28
N SER A 17 -8.60 10.16 -0.20
CA SER A 17 -8.45 11.44 0.49
C SER A 17 -9.51 11.65 1.56
N ASP A 18 -9.12 12.16 2.74
CA ASP A 18 -10.05 12.61 3.79
C ASP A 18 -10.95 13.79 3.36
N ALA A 19 -10.71 14.37 2.18
CA ALA A 19 -11.55 15.42 1.61
C ALA A 19 -12.86 14.89 0.99
N VAL A 20 -12.99 13.58 0.75
CA VAL A 20 -14.25 12.98 0.29
C VAL A 20 -15.10 12.51 1.47
N SER A 21 -16.42 12.42 1.27
CA SER A 21 -17.38 12.08 2.34
C SER A 21 -17.22 10.66 2.90
N ALA A 22 -16.69 9.74 2.10
CA ALA A 22 -16.42 8.37 2.49
C ALA A 22 -15.09 7.92 1.85
N PRO A 23 -13.94 8.20 2.50
CA PRO A 23 -12.65 7.82 1.98
C PRO A 23 -12.52 6.29 1.84
N LEU A 24 -11.95 5.87 0.71
CA LEU A 24 -11.57 4.50 0.46
C LEU A 24 -10.43 4.14 1.44
N SER A 25 -10.55 2.99 2.10
CA SER A 25 -9.43 2.44 2.88
C SER A 25 -8.39 1.82 1.97
N ILE A 26 -7.16 1.66 2.47
CA ILE A 26 -6.12 0.91 1.75
C ILE A 26 -6.55 -0.53 1.43
N HIS A 27 -7.30 -1.18 2.33
CA HIS A 27 -7.86 -2.51 2.12
C HIS A 27 -8.84 -2.56 0.95
N ASN A 28 -9.70 -1.54 0.83
CA ASN A 28 -10.64 -1.45 -0.27
C ASN A 28 -9.93 -1.11 -1.60
N ALA A 29 -8.86 -0.32 -1.57
CA ALA A 29 -8.03 -0.09 -2.77
C ALA A 29 -7.35 -1.38 -3.26
N LEU A 30 -6.91 -2.25 -2.35
CA LEU A 30 -6.41 -3.58 -2.69
C LEU A 30 -7.52 -4.45 -3.29
N ALA A 31 -8.72 -4.47 -2.70
CA ALA A 31 -9.86 -5.19 -3.27
C ALA A 31 -10.18 -4.71 -4.69
N CYS A 32 -10.27 -3.40 -4.93
CA CYS A 32 -10.48 -2.85 -6.27
C CYS A 32 -9.36 -3.24 -7.26
N THR A 33 -8.11 -3.31 -6.79
CA THR A 33 -6.97 -3.73 -7.61
C THR A 33 -7.11 -5.20 -8.04
N ALA A 34 -7.50 -6.08 -7.11
CA ALA A 34 -7.78 -7.49 -7.40
C ALA A 34 -8.96 -7.66 -8.36
N ASP A 35 -10.05 -6.91 -8.17
CA ASP A 35 -11.24 -6.94 -9.04
C ASP A 35 -10.91 -6.54 -10.49
N LEU A 36 -9.87 -5.74 -10.70
CA LEU A 36 -9.36 -5.35 -12.02
C LEU A 36 -8.39 -6.37 -12.63
N GLY A 37 -8.11 -7.48 -11.93
CA GLY A 37 -7.16 -8.50 -12.36
C GLY A 37 -5.70 -8.05 -12.31
N VAL A 38 -5.37 -7.09 -11.45
CA VAL A 38 -4.02 -6.56 -11.28
C VAL A 38 -3.38 -7.16 -10.03
N GLU A 39 -2.16 -7.70 -10.18
CA GLU A 39 -1.47 -8.45 -9.12
C GLU A 39 -0.41 -7.61 -8.36
N LEU A 40 -0.27 -6.32 -8.68
CA LEU A 40 0.70 -5.41 -8.09
C LEU A 40 0.05 -4.09 -7.66
N PHE A 41 0.24 -3.72 -6.40
CA PHE A 41 -0.19 -2.43 -5.86
C PHE A 41 0.97 -1.64 -5.26
N GLN A 42 1.15 -0.40 -5.74
CA GLN A 42 2.26 0.48 -5.39
C GLN A 42 1.78 1.59 -4.46
N ILE A 43 2.17 1.51 -3.19
CA ILE A 43 1.84 2.50 -2.17
C ILE A 43 2.91 3.58 -2.18
N CYS A 44 2.56 4.75 -2.70
CA CYS A 44 3.41 5.94 -2.66
C CYS A 44 2.66 7.08 -1.97
N ASP A 45 3.31 7.73 -1.01
CA ASP A 45 2.84 8.94 -0.33
C ASP A 45 1.43 8.84 0.30
N TYR A 46 1.08 7.64 0.78
CA TYR A 46 -0.15 7.42 1.54
C TYR A 46 0.09 7.71 3.03
N ALA A 47 -0.18 8.94 3.44
CA ALA A 47 0.10 9.45 4.80
C ALA A 47 -0.45 8.57 5.95
N PRO A 48 -1.64 7.94 5.85
CA PRO A 48 -2.13 7.09 6.94
C PRO A 48 -1.20 5.91 7.28
N LEU A 49 -0.49 5.35 6.28
CA LEU A 49 0.42 4.21 6.48
C LEU A 49 1.55 4.54 7.48
N GLU A 50 1.96 5.80 7.51
CA GLU A 50 3.02 6.30 8.40
C GLU A 50 2.62 6.37 9.87
N HIS A 51 1.34 6.22 10.17
CA HIS A 51 0.78 6.29 11.53
C HIS A 51 0.16 4.96 11.98
N MET A 52 0.15 3.95 11.11
CA MET A 52 -0.32 2.61 11.44
C MET A 52 0.64 1.93 12.43
N SER A 53 0.06 1.21 13.37
CA SER A 53 0.73 0.23 14.22
C SER A 53 1.20 -0.99 13.43
N ASP A 54 2.08 -1.79 14.02
CA ASP A 54 2.56 -3.03 13.39
C ASP A 54 1.42 -4.03 13.11
N ASP A 55 0.39 -4.07 13.97
CA ASP A 55 -0.80 -4.91 13.77
C ASP A 55 -1.65 -4.42 12.59
N GLU A 56 -1.80 -3.10 12.43
CA GLU A 56 -2.49 -2.51 11.27
C GLU A 56 -1.72 -2.77 9.96
N LEU A 57 -0.39 -2.62 9.98
CA LEU A 57 0.46 -2.95 8.82
C LEU A 57 0.38 -4.46 8.48
N ALA A 58 0.37 -5.32 9.49
CA ALA A 58 0.18 -6.76 9.31
C ALA A 58 -1.19 -7.09 8.72
N ALA A 59 -2.25 -6.35 9.08
CA ALA A 59 -3.57 -6.49 8.48
C ALA A 59 -3.58 -6.06 7.00
N VAL A 60 -2.86 -5.00 6.63
CA VAL A 60 -2.68 -4.60 5.22
C VAL A 60 -1.97 -5.70 4.44
N ARG A 61 -0.87 -6.24 4.98
CA ARG A 61 -0.17 -7.40 4.38
C ARG A 61 -1.12 -8.59 4.21
N SER A 62 -1.84 -8.98 5.26
CA SER A 62 -2.76 -10.12 5.22
C SER A 62 -3.85 -9.94 4.17
N THR A 63 -4.32 -8.70 3.97
CA THR A 63 -5.29 -8.38 2.93
C THR A 63 -4.70 -8.59 1.55
N ALA A 64 -3.50 -8.04 1.31
CA ALA A 64 -2.79 -8.22 0.03
C ALA A 64 -2.51 -9.70 -0.26
N ASP A 65 -2.04 -10.45 0.73
CA ASP A 65 -1.80 -11.89 0.62
C ASP A 65 -3.07 -12.68 0.26
N SER A 66 -4.19 -12.38 0.91
CA SER A 66 -5.47 -13.03 0.63
C SER A 66 -6.02 -12.75 -0.77
N LEU A 67 -5.61 -11.62 -1.36
CA LEU A 67 -6.00 -11.17 -2.71
C LEU A 67 -4.97 -11.53 -3.78
N GLY A 68 -3.85 -12.15 -3.40
CA GLY A 68 -2.75 -12.44 -4.32
C GLY A 68 -1.98 -11.21 -4.80
N ILE A 69 -2.13 -10.07 -4.13
CA ILE A 69 -1.48 -8.80 -4.52
C ILE A 69 -0.08 -8.70 -3.92
N THR A 70 0.88 -8.36 -4.76
CA THR A 70 2.21 -7.93 -4.34
C THR A 70 2.18 -6.44 -3.99
N LEU A 71 2.77 -6.07 -2.85
CA LEU A 71 2.89 -4.69 -2.43
C LEU A 71 4.27 -4.14 -2.76
N GLU A 72 4.31 -2.94 -3.33
CA GLU A 72 5.51 -2.10 -3.44
C GLU A 72 5.33 -0.84 -2.60
N LEU A 73 6.36 -0.44 -1.87
CA LEU A 73 6.34 0.76 -1.03
C LEU A 73 7.36 1.78 -1.54
N GLY A 74 6.88 3.00 -1.79
CA GLY A 74 7.69 4.16 -2.13
C GLY A 74 7.47 5.33 -1.18
N THR A 75 8.40 6.28 -1.16
CA THR A 75 8.29 7.47 -0.33
C THR A 75 8.97 8.68 -0.94
N LYS A 76 8.40 9.87 -0.72
CA LYS A 76 9.08 11.15 -0.94
C LYS A 76 10.03 11.46 0.21
N GLY A 77 11.16 12.07 -0.13
CA GLY A 77 12.15 12.54 0.83
C GLY A 77 13.20 11.48 1.19
N ILE A 78 14.37 11.97 1.60
CA ILE A 78 15.58 11.16 1.76
C ILE A 78 16.23 11.31 3.14
N ARG A 79 15.51 11.89 4.11
CA ARG A 79 16.07 12.08 5.44
C ARG A 79 16.29 10.71 6.12
N PRO A 80 17.43 10.45 6.79
CA PRO A 80 17.75 9.13 7.30
C PRO A 80 16.70 8.54 8.27
N GLU A 81 16.12 9.35 9.14
CA GLU A 81 15.06 8.94 10.07
C GLU A 81 13.78 8.52 9.34
N HIS A 82 13.45 9.24 8.27
CA HIS A 82 12.31 8.94 7.40
C HIS A 82 12.51 7.62 6.66
N LEU A 83 13.69 7.42 6.06
CA LEU A 83 14.01 6.17 5.36
C LEU A 83 14.02 4.96 6.30
N ARG A 84 14.51 5.10 7.54
CA ARG A 84 14.45 4.01 8.53
C ARG A 84 13.01 3.62 8.87
N LYS A 85 12.12 4.61 9.03
CA LYS A 85 10.69 4.37 9.22
C LYS A 85 10.08 3.62 8.03
N PHE A 86 10.38 4.05 6.80
CA PHE A 86 9.87 3.36 5.61
C PHE A 86 10.46 1.96 5.41
N LEU A 87 11.70 1.70 5.84
CA LEU A 87 12.26 0.34 5.88
C LEU A 87 11.51 -0.56 6.87
N HIS A 88 11.13 -0.04 8.05
CA HIS A 88 10.30 -0.76 9.01
C HIS A 88 8.92 -1.09 8.45
N ILE A 89 8.26 -0.11 7.82
CA ILE A 89 6.96 -0.30 7.17
C ILE A 89 7.09 -1.33 6.03
N ALA A 90 8.11 -1.22 5.18
CA ALA A 90 8.37 -2.18 4.11
C ALA A 90 8.56 -3.61 4.65
N GLY A 91 9.30 -3.76 5.74
CA GLY A 91 9.48 -5.06 6.41
C GLY A 91 8.16 -5.63 6.93
N SER A 92 7.29 -4.80 7.49
CA SER A 92 5.97 -5.21 7.98
C SER A 92 5.02 -5.62 6.85
N LEU A 93 5.11 -4.95 5.69
CA LEU A 93 4.31 -5.24 4.50
C LEU A 93 4.85 -6.40 3.64
N ALA A 94 6.09 -6.82 3.85
CA ALA A 94 6.71 -7.88 3.07
C ALA A 94 5.96 -9.21 3.26
N ARG A 95 5.83 -9.95 2.16
CA ARG A 95 5.18 -11.26 2.12
C ARG A 95 5.81 -12.24 3.11
N SER A 96 4.98 -13.00 3.82
CA SER A 96 5.46 -14.14 4.62
C SER A 96 5.58 -15.36 3.72
N TYR A 97 6.78 -15.95 3.62
CA TYR A 97 7.05 -17.16 2.85
C TYR A 97 6.73 -18.43 3.64
#